data_AF-A0A662HL27-F1
#
_entry.id   AF-A0A662HL27-F1
#
_cell.length_a   1.000
_cell.length_b   1.000
_cell.length_c   1.000
_cell.angle_alpha   90.00
_cell.angle_beta   90.00
_cell.angle_gamma   90.00
#
_symmetry.space_group_name_H-M   'P 1'
#
loop_
_entity.id
_entity.type
_entity.pdbx_description
1 polymer ?
#
loop_
_entity_poly.entity_id
_entity_poly.type
_entity_poly.pdbx_seq_one_letter_code
_entity_poly.pdbx_strand_id
1 'polypeptide(L)'
;MEYLRVREGSRIACDIYLFDMKGREMARSIAELCNLVGDEARLIVGVLSGFYEYLIAESLASLLGFSRVSLPKEFVGDGVYWNGSFKGGMAFMAPPRLPDIEVHAYGERAIVEVTLGFGEEHVYRELGEALRHETRFGEPEYRLLVLPSYAPRSLRIRGVTLLKNLALAYVLVNGRKVKGLRELVHEVSTLDIGTVHKEVKRAVRRILSENSSNSNKVRKILERCKLCTSWSAIYRIVSEALIRKAQPYLETGLLFGKTLESIALILSTQYTSN
;
A
#
# COMPACT_ATOMS: atom_id res chain seq x y z
N MET A 1 -3.22 -9.64 21.67
CA MET A 1 -3.69 -8.84 20.52
C MET A 1 -2.63 -7.90 19.97
N GLU A 2 -2.18 -8.16 18.74
CA GLU A 2 -1.22 -7.33 18.01
C GLU A 2 -1.99 -6.42 17.04
N TYR A 3 -1.74 -5.12 17.09
CA TYR A 3 -2.45 -4.13 16.28
C TYR A 3 -1.51 -3.02 15.81
N LEU A 4 -1.84 -2.41 14.68
CA LEU A 4 -1.15 -1.24 14.14
C LEU A 4 -2.06 -0.02 14.30
N ARG A 5 -1.50 1.08 14.83
CA ARG A 5 -2.26 2.32 15.04
C ARG A 5 -2.52 2.99 13.69
N VAL A 6 -3.76 3.42 13.46
CA VAL A 6 -4.14 4.20 12.29
C VAL A 6 -3.50 5.59 12.36
N ARG A 7 -2.76 5.95 11.31
CA ARG A 7 -2.15 7.26 11.13
C ARG A 7 -3.19 8.32 10.77
N GLU A 8 -2.75 9.58 10.76
CA GLU A 8 -3.60 10.70 10.34
C GLU A 8 -4.05 10.52 8.88
N GLY A 9 -5.35 10.71 8.61
CA GLY A 9 -5.92 10.52 7.28
C GLY A 9 -5.23 11.32 6.17
N SER A 10 -4.72 12.51 6.48
CA SER A 10 -3.96 13.35 5.55
C SER A 10 -2.65 12.68 5.09
N ARG A 11 -1.95 11.97 5.99
CA ARG A 11 -0.73 11.21 5.68
C ARG A 11 -1.03 9.95 4.88
N ILE A 12 -2.11 9.24 5.24
CA ILE A 12 -2.58 8.05 4.50
C ILE A 12 -2.93 8.44 3.06
N ALA A 13 -3.69 9.52 2.88
CA ALA A 13 -4.03 10.04 1.55
C ALA A 13 -2.79 10.47 0.75
N CYS A 14 -1.77 11.01 1.43
CA CYS A 14 -0.49 11.35 0.81
C CYS A 14 0.23 10.11 0.27
N ASP A 15 0.31 9.05 1.09
CA ASP A 15 0.88 7.76 0.68
C ASP A 15 0.13 7.18 -0.52
N ILE A 16 -1.22 7.18 -0.51
CA ILE A 16 -2.02 6.67 -1.64
C ILE A 16 -1.70 7.46 -2.91
N TYR A 17 -1.68 8.79 -2.82
CA TYR A 17 -1.40 9.64 -3.98
C TYR A 17 0.00 9.40 -4.55
N LEU A 18 1.01 9.27 -3.69
CA LEU A 18 2.38 8.99 -4.12
C LEU A 18 2.48 7.60 -4.75
N PHE A 19 1.82 6.59 -4.17
CA PHE A 19 1.70 5.26 -4.77
C PHE A 19 0.99 5.31 -6.13
N ASP A 20 -0.08 6.08 -6.28
CA ASP A 20 -0.79 6.19 -7.56
C ASP A 20 0.08 6.84 -8.64
N MET A 21 0.78 7.92 -8.28
CA MET A 21 1.64 8.69 -9.17
C MET A 21 2.95 7.99 -9.53
N LYS A 22 3.54 7.23 -8.59
CA LYS A 22 4.89 6.64 -8.73
C LYS A 22 4.92 5.13 -8.68
N GLY A 23 3.84 4.47 -8.28
CA GLY A 23 3.74 3.02 -8.10
C GLY A 23 4.02 2.23 -9.37
N ARG A 24 3.49 2.68 -10.52
CA ARG A 24 3.74 2.02 -11.81
C ARG A 24 5.20 2.11 -12.23
N GLU A 25 5.80 3.30 -12.15
CA GLU A 25 7.23 3.50 -12.47
C GLU A 25 8.12 2.67 -11.53
N MET A 26 7.80 2.71 -10.23
CA MET A 26 8.51 1.98 -9.19
C MET A 26 8.45 0.48 -9.43
N ALA A 27 7.26 -0.06 -9.66
CA ALA A 27 7.09 -1.49 -9.86
C ALA A 27 7.68 -2.00 -11.16
N ARG A 28 7.61 -1.22 -12.23
CA ARG A 28 8.31 -1.54 -13.48
C ARG A 28 9.82 -1.57 -13.24
N SER A 29 10.37 -0.57 -12.56
CA SER A 29 11.80 -0.50 -12.23
C SER A 29 12.22 -1.69 -11.34
N ILE A 30 11.39 -2.04 -10.37
CA ILE A 30 11.59 -3.21 -9.51
C ILE A 30 11.55 -4.48 -10.36
N ALA A 31 10.51 -4.71 -11.14
CA ALA A 31 10.37 -5.90 -11.98
C ALA A 31 11.54 -6.07 -12.96
N GLU A 32 11.98 -4.99 -13.59
CA GLU A 32 13.16 -4.98 -14.47
C GLU A 32 14.44 -5.36 -13.73
N LEU A 33 14.67 -4.80 -12.54
CA LEU A 33 15.80 -5.18 -11.68
C LEU A 33 15.71 -6.64 -11.23
N CYS A 34 14.50 -7.08 -10.90
CA CYS A 34 14.18 -8.39 -10.36
C CYS A 34 14.23 -9.52 -11.40
N ASN A 35 14.01 -9.22 -12.68
CA ASN A 35 14.25 -10.16 -13.78
C ASN A 35 15.73 -10.57 -13.89
N LEU A 36 16.64 -9.82 -13.27
CA LEU A 36 18.04 -10.16 -13.19
C LEU A 36 18.34 -11.09 -12.00
N VAL A 37 17.45 -11.13 -10.99
CA VAL A 37 17.70 -11.67 -9.63
C VAL A 37 16.42 -12.34 -9.09
N GLY A 38 16.23 -13.61 -9.48
CA GLY A 38 14.91 -14.27 -9.54
C GLY A 38 14.17 -14.47 -8.21
N ASP A 39 14.86 -14.61 -7.07
CA ASP A 39 14.21 -14.87 -5.77
C ASP A 39 13.94 -13.57 -4.98
N GLU A 40 14.84 -12.59 -5.10
CA GLU A 40 14.71 -11.25 -4.53
C GLU A 40 13.50 -10.51 -5.12
N ALA A 41 13.21 -10.79 -6.39
CA ALA A 41 12.00 -10.37 -7.09
C ALA A 41 10.73 -10.58 -6.28
N ARG A 42 10.56 -11.83 -5.81
CA ARG A 42 9.35 -12.26 -5.11
C ARG A 42 9.24 -11.61 -3.75
N LEU A 43 10.36 -11.48 -3.04
CA LEU A 43 10.40 -10.82 -1.75
C LEU A 43 10.05 -9.34 -1.85
N ILE A 44 10.61 -8.62 -2.82
CA ILE A 44 10.34 -7.20 -3.05
C ILE A 44 8.88 -6.98 -3.42
N VAL A 45 8.32 -7.79 -4.32
CA VAL A 45 6.89 -7.73 -4.67
C VAL A 45 6.03 -7.98 -3.43
N GLY A 46 6.35 -9.01 -2.63
CA GLY A 46 5.62 -9.30 -1.39
C GLY A 46 5.66 -8.15 -0.38
N VAL A 47 6.78 -7.43 -0.29
CA VAL A 47 6.91 -6.25 0.56
C VAL A 47 6.12 -5.06 0.01
N LEU A 48 6.21 -4.81 -1.30
CA LEU A 48 5.50 -3.74 -1.96
C LEU A 48 3.98 -3.90 -1.85
N SER A 49 3.48 -5.10 -2.12
CA SER A 49 2.07 -5.48 -1.96
C SER A 49 1.64 -5.36 -0.50
N GLY A 50 2.40 -5.92 0.44
CA GLY A 50 2.06 -5.84 1.86
C GLY A 50 1.96 -4.42 2.40
N PHE A 51 2.87 -3.52 2.00
CA PHE A 51 2.76 -2.12 2.38
C PHE A 51 1.53 -1.43 1.77
N TYR A 52 1.16 -1.78 0.55
CA TYR A 52 0.01 -1.20 -0.12
C TYR A 52 -1.32 -1.74 0.42
N GLU A 53 -1.43 -3.05 0.65
CA GLU A 53 -2.55 -3.66 1.38
C GLU A 53 -2.73 -3.00 2.75
N TYR A 54 -1.65 -2.88 3.53
CA TYR A 54 -1.71 -2.23 4.84
C TYR A 54 -2.16 -0.77 4.73
N LEU A 55 -1.70 -0.02 3.73
CA LEU A 55 -2.16 1.34 3.46
C LEU A 55 -3.67 1.41 3.19
N ILE A 56 -4.20 0.47 2.40
CA ILE A 56 -5.64 0.38 2.14
C ILE A 56 -6.40 0.00 3.41
N ALA A 57 -5.91 -0.97 4.19
CA ALA A 57 -6.51 -1.36 5.46
C ALA A 57 -6.58 -0.18 6.44
N GLU A 58 -5.49 0.59 6.53
CA GLU A 58 -5.41 1.79 7.36
C GLU A 58 -6.39 2.88 6.89
N SER A 59 -6.57 3.01 5.57
CA SER A 59 -7.54 3.92 4.97
C SER A 59 -8.97 3.55 5.36
N LEU A 60 -9.34 2.28 5.19
CA LEU A 60 -10.66 1.76 5.55
C LEU A 60 -10.92 1.93 7.04
N ALA A 61 -9.93 1.62 7.89
CA ALA A 61 -10.04 1.78 9.33
C ALA A 61 -10.29 3.24 9.72
N SER A 62 -9.51 4.17 9.15
CA SER A 62 -9.69 5.61 9.38
C SER A 62 -11.08 6.10 8.96
N LEU A 63 -11.55 5.71 7.78
CA LEU A 63 -12.84 6.14 7.22
C LEU A 63 -14.03 5.59 8.02
N LEU A 64 -13.96 4.34 8.46
CA LEU A 64 -14.99 3.68 9.27
C LEU A 64 -14.93 4.06 10.76
N GLY A 65 -13.94 4.86 11.16
CA GLY A 65 -13.82 5.39 12.51
C GLY A 65 -13.05 4.50 13.50
N PHE A 66 -12.37 3.47 13.02
CA PHE A 66 -11.49 2.63 13.83
C PHE A 66 -10.13 3.31 14.07
N SER A 67 -9.57 3.14 15.27
CA SER A 67 -8.26 3.71 15.64
C SER A 67 -7.07 2.80 15.31
N ARG A 68 -7.34 1.56 14.89
CA ARG A 68 -6.35 0.49 14.72
C ARG A 68 -6.74 -0.42 13.56
N VAL A 69 -5.73 -1.03 12.94
CA VAL A 69 -5.86 -2.18 12.05
C VAL A 69 -5.46 -3.43 12.85
N SER A 70 -6.31 -4.45 12.81
CA SER A 70 -6.10 -5.71 13.51
C SER A 70 -5.25 -6.67 12.66
N LEU A 71 -4.31 -7.36 13.30
CA LEU A 71 -3.51 -8.41 12.68
C LEU A 71 -4.17 -9.78 12.87
N PRO A 72 -3.87 -10.76 12.01
CA PRO A 72 -4.73 -11.93 11.82
C PRO A 72 -4.83 -12.88 13.02
N LYS A 73 -3.98 -12.71 14.05
CA LYS A 73 -3.81 -13.67 15.15
C LYS A 73 -5.03 -13.83 16.04
N GLU A 74 -5.88 -12.82 16.21
CA GLU A 74 -7.09 -12.89 17.06
C GLU A 74 -8.20 -11.97 16.51
N PHE A 75 -9.41 -12.53 16.31
CA PHE A 75 -10.61 -11.76 15.96
C PHE A 75 -11.29 -11.22 17.21
N VAL A 76 -11.78 -9.98 17.17
CA VAL A 76 -12.37 -9.29 18.34
C VAL A 76 -13.68 -8.57 18.09
N GLY A 77 -14.34 -8.84 16.96
CA GLY A 77 -15.59 -8.18 16.57
C GLY A 77 -15.38 -7.18 15.44
N ASP A 78 -16.06 -6.04 15.53
CA ASP A 78 -15.94 -4.99 14.53
C ASP A 78 -14.50 -4.46 14.43
N GLY A 79 -14.01 -4.33 13.20
CA GLY A 79 -12.70 -3.83 12.87
C GLY A 79 -12.32 -4.06 11.41
N VAL A 80 -11.14 -3.57 11.06
CA VAL A 80 -10.46 -3.84 9.79
C VAL A 80 -9.29 -4.77 10.08
N TYR A 81 -9.29 -5.94 9.45
CA TYR A 81 -8.32 -7.00 9.64
C TYR A 81 -7.48 -7.13 8.38
N TRP A 82 -6.20 -6.80 8.47
CA TRP A 82 -5.26 -7.02 7.37
C TRP A 82 -4.61 -8.39 7.55
N ASN A 83 -4.75 -9.28 6.57
CA ASN A 83 -4.25 -10.66 6.64
C ASN A 83 -2.77 -10.81 6.27
N GLY A 84 -2.09 -9.72 5.93
CA GLY A 84 -0.64 -9.69 5.81
C GLY A 84 0.08 -9.80 7.16
N SER A 85 1.39 -9.59 7.12
CA SER A 85 2.21 -9.66 8.33
C SER A 85 3.24 -8.55 8.42
N PHE A 86 3.52 -8.10 9.65
CA PHE A 86 4.54 -7.10 9.91
C PHE A 86 5.71 -7.75 10.65
N LYS A 87 6.90 -7.77 10.03
CA LYS A 87 8.11 -8.40 10.61
C LYS A 87 9.32 -7.52 10.36
N GLY A 88 10.06 -7.17 11.42
CA GLY A 88 11.30 -6.39 11.30
C GLY A 88 11.12 -5.02 10.63
N GLY A 89 9.96 -4.37 10.77
CA GLY A 89 9.66 -3.09 10.12
C GLY A 89 9.14 -3.19 8.69
N MET A 90 9.01 -4.40 8.14
CA MET A 90 8.51 -4.66 6.79
C MET A 90 7.09 -5.24 6.84
N ALA A 91 6.22 -4.71 5.98
CA ALA A 91 4.89 -5.26 5.73
C ALA A 91 4.97 -6.26 4.58
N PHE A 92 4.46 -7.47 4.79
CA PHE A 92 4.40 -8.54 3.80
C PHE A 92 2.95 -8.83 3.46
N MET A 93 2.68 -9.11 2.18
CA MET A 93 1.36 -9.43 1.66
C MET A 93 0.66 -10.57 2.40
N ALA A 94 -0.66 -10.60 2.30
CA ALA A 94 -1.46 -11.73 2.77
C ALA A 94 -0.98 -13.05 2.13
N PRO A 95 -1.03 -14.17 2.88
CA PRO A 95 -0.72 -15.47 2.31
C PRO A 95 -1.82 -15.89 1.32
N PRO A 96 -1.50 -16.76 0.35
CA PRO A 96 -2.49 -17.24 -0.61
C PRO A 96 -3.72 -17.86 0.09
N ARG A 97 -4.89 -17.71 -0.55
CA ARG A 97 -6.20 -18.23 -0.09
C ARG A 97 -6.84 -17.48 1.08
N LEU A 98 -6.23 -16.41 1.56
CA LEU A 98 -6.89 -15.44 2.43
C LEU A 98 -7.14 -14.17 1.63
N PRO A 99 -8.25 -13.45 1.88
CA PRO A 99 -8.41 -12.11 1.33
C PRO A 99 -7.34 -11.19 1.91
N ASP A 100 -6.90 -10.17 1.17
CA ASP A 100 -5.92 -9.21 1.67
C ASP A 100 -6.40 -8.55 2.97
N ILE A 101 -7.68 -8.13 2.98
CA ILE A 101 -8.31 -7.43 4.08
C ILE A 101 -9.74 -7.96 4.28
N GLU A 102 -10.12 -8.17 5.54
CA GLU A 102 -11.49 -8.39 5.97
C GLU A 102 -11.98 -7.17 6.75
N VAL A 103 -13.19 -6.71 6.46
CA VAL A 103 -13.83 -5.63 7.21
C VAL A 103 -15.11 -6.13 7.85
N HIS A 104 -15.23 -5.89 9.15
CA HIS A 104 -16.44 -6.15 9.93
C HIS A 104 -16.82 -4.82 10.57
N ALA A 105 -17.91 -4.22 10.14
CA ALA A 105 -18.28 -2.90 10.65
C ALA A 105 -19.79 -2.76 10.70
N TYR A 106 -20.32 -2.53 11.90
CA TYR A 106 -21.71 -2.17 12.13
C TYR A 106 -22.70 -3.20 11.57
N GLY A 107 -22.36 -4.50 11.68
CA GLY A 107 -23.17 -5.61 11.18
C GLY A 107 -23.04 -5.89 9.68
N GLU A 108 -22.23 -5.13 8.94
CA GLU A 108 -21.89 -5.39 7.54
C GLU A 108 -20.47 -5.99 7.45
N ARG A 109 -20.24 -6.83 6.45
CA ARG A 109 -18.94 -7.46 6.20
C ARG A 109 -18.50 -7.27 4.76
N ALA A 110 -17.20 -7.11 4.59
CA ALA A 110 -16.57 -7.06 3.30
C ALA A 110 -15.30 -7.88 3.26
N ILE A 111 -15.02 -8.44 2.10
CA ILE A 111 -13.64 -8.75 1.71
C ILE A 111 -13.12 -7.65 0.80
N VAL A 112 -11.84 -7.35 0.91
CA VAL A 112 -11.18 -6.38 0.05
C VAL A 112 -9.91 -7.00 -0.48
N GLU A 113 -9.82 -7.11 -1.80
CA GLU A 113 -8.57 -7.39 -2.49
C GLU A 113 -7.96 -6.10 -3.00
N VAL A 114 -6.64 -6.05 -3.01
CA VAL A 114 -5.86 -4.88 -3.38
C VAL A 114 -4.90 -5.28 -4.48
N THR A 115 -5.04 -4.65 -5.64
CA THR A 115 -4.07 -4.85 -6.73
C THR A 115 -3.19 -3.63 -6.88
N LEU A 116 -1.91 -3.88 -7.15
CA LEU A 116 -1.01 -2.84 -7.64
C LEU A 116 -1.16 -2.60 -9.16
N GLY A 117 -1.95 -3.42 -9.87
CA GLY A 117 -2.28 -3.21 -11.28
C GLY A 117 -1.09 -3.24 -12.25
N PHE A 118 -0.05 -4.03 -11.96
CA PHE A 118 1.17 -4.12 -12.79
C PHE A 118 0.95 -4.71 -14.18
N GLY A 119 -0.21 -5.32 -14.41
CA GLY A 119 -0.69 -5.78 -15.71
C GLY A 119 -2.16 -6.16 -15.60
N GLU A 120 -2.83 -6.32 -16.75
CA GLU A 120 -4.24 -6.75 -16.77
C GLU A 120 -4.43 -8.12 -16.14
N GLU A 121 -3.50 -9.07 -16.38
CA GLU A 121 -3.52 -10.41 -15.78
C GLU A 121 -3.56 -10.37 -14.25
N HIS A 122 -2.81 -9.46 -13.62
CA HIS A 122 -2.83 -9.29 -12.16
C HIS A 122 -4.19 -8.78 -11.70
N VAL A 123 -4.81 -7.84 -12.44
CA VAL A 123 -6.15 -7.33 -12.10
C VAL A 123 -7.18 -8.46 -12.18
N TYR A 124 -7.13 -9.30 -13.23
CA TYR A 124 -8.04 -10.44 -13.36
C TYR A 124 -7.80 -11.52 -12.30
N ARG A 125 -6.55 -11.73 -11.88
CA ARG A 125 -6.22 -12.65 -10.78
C ARG A 125 -6.85 -12.16 -9.47
N GLU A 126 -6.59 -10.91 -9.07
CA GLU A 126 -7.12 -10.36 -7.80
C GLU A 126 -8.65 -10.31 -7.81
N LEU A 127 -9.25 -10.03 -8.97
CA LEU A 127 -10.68 -10.15 -9.16
C LEU A 127 -11.20 -11.58 -8.93
N GLY A 128 -10.50 -12.59 -9.43
CA GLY A 128 -10.85 -14.00 -9.21
C GLY A 128 -10.72 -14.40 -7.74
N GLU A 129 -9.81 -13.78 -7.01
CA GLU A 129 -9.70 -13.91 -5.54
C GLU A 129 -10.87 -13.22 -4.84
N ALA A 130 -11.20 -11.99 -5.22
CA ALA A 130 -12.36 -11.25 -4.70
C ALA A 130 -13.71 -11.96 -4.94
N LEU A 131 -13.80 -12.84 -5.93
CA LEU A 131 -15.00 -13.66 -6.17
C LEU A 131 -15.04 -14.95 -5.33
N ARG A 132 -13.88 -15.45 -4.88
CA ARG A 132 -13.77 -16.76 -4.23
C ARG A 132 -13.60 -16.67 -2.72
N HIS A 133 -12.93 -15.64 -2.23
CA HIS A 133 -12.66 -15.53 -0.80
C HIS A 133 -13.94 -15.26 -0.02
N GLU A 134 -13.97 -15.70 1.23
CA GLU A 134 -15.03 -15.42 2.19
C GLU A 134 -14.41 -14.72 3.40
N THR A 135 -15.26 -14.12 4.23
CA THR A 135 -14.81 -13.67 5.54
C THR A 135 -14.68 -14.87 6.47
N ARG A 136 -14.02 -14.69 7.62
CA ARG A 136 -14.01 -15.69 8.70
C ARG A 136 -15.42 -16.07 9.22
N PHE A 137 -16.44 -15.28 8.91
CA PHE A 137 -17.84 -15.53 9.26
C PHE A 137 -18.70 -16.00 8.07
N GLY A 138 -18.06 -16.38 6.97
CA GLY A 138 -18.72 -16.82 5.74
C GLY A 138 -18.92 -15.69 4.73
N GLU A 139 -19.95 -15.84 3.89
CA GLU A 139 -20.20 -14.98 2.72
C GLU A 139 -20.29 -13.48 3.10
N PRO A 140 -19.47 -12.61 2.49
CA PRO A 140 -19.52 -11.16 2.70
C PRO A 140 -20.73 -10.51 1.99
N GLU A 141 -21.23 -9.42 2.57
CA GLU A 141 -22.22 -8.56 1.89
C GLU A 141 -21.57 -7.75 0.75
N TYR A 142 -20.27 -7.44 0.87
CA TYR A 142 -19.52 -6.66 -0.11
C TYR A 142 -18.22 -7.36 -0.52
N ARG A 143 -17.98 -7.46 -1.83
CA ARG A 143 -16.69 -7.88 -2.39
C ARG A 143 -16.08 -6.68 -3.07
N LEU A 144 -14.95 -6.22 -2.56
CA LEU A 144 -14.32 -4.98 -3.00
C LEU A 144 -12.97 -5.29 -3.66
N LEU A 145 -12.73 -4.70 -4.83
CA LEU A 145 -11.41 -4.70 -5.46
C LEU A 145 -10.90 -3.27 -5.53
N VAL A 146 -9.84 -2.98 -4.78
CA VAL A 146 -9.19 -1.67 -4.76
C VAL A 146 -8.16 -1.61 -5.87
N LEU A 147 -8.42 -0.71 -6.82
CA LEU A 147 -7.64 -0.51 -8.02
C LEU A 147 -6.84 0.79 -7.95
N PRO A 148 -5.63 0.83 -8.53
CA PRO A 148 -4.97 2.10 -8.82
C PRO A 148 -5.74 2.85 -9.92
N SER A 149 -5.58 4.16 -9.98
CA SER A 149 -6.36 5.04 -10.87
C SER A 149 -6.13 4.82 -12.36
N TYR A 150 -5.06 4.09 -12.70
CA TYR A 150 -4.70 3.72 -14.06
C TYR A 150 -5.24 2.35 -14.52
N ALA A 151 -6.02 1.66 -13.69
CA ALA A 151 -6.60 0.36 -14.04
C ALA A 151 -7.65 0.48 -15.18
N PRO A 152 -7.92 -0.61 -15.92
CA PRO A 152 -8.85 -0.59 -17.05
C PRO A 152 -10.25 -0.11 -16.65
N ARG A 153 -10.76 0.91 -17.35
CA ARG A 153 -12.10 1.48 -17.10
C ARG A 153 -13.25 0.56 -17.52
N SER A 154 -12.95 -0.45 -18.34
CA SER A 154 -13.91 -1.41 -18.90
C SER A 154 -14.25 -2.55 -17.94
N LEU A 155 -13.54 -2.70 -16.83
CA LEU A 155 -13.81 -3.76 -15.87
C LEU A 155 -15.19 -3.50 -15.22
N ARG A 156 -16.18 -4.34 -15.54
CA ARG A 156 -17.50 -4.34 -14.91
C ARG A 156 -17.90 -5.77 -14.64
N ILE A 157 -18.02 -6.12 -13.37
CA ILE A 157 -18.24 -7.49 -12.96
C ILE A 157 -19.31 -7.53 -11.89
N ARG A 158 -20.31 -8.38 -12.13
CA ARG A 158 -21.42 -8.56 -11.20
C ARG A 158 -20.87 -9.18 -9.91
N GLY A 159 -21.26 -8.61 -8.78
CA GLY A 159 -20.88 -9.13 -7.46
C GLY A 159 -19.57 -8.58 -6.89
N VAL A 160 -18.78 -7.82 -7.66
CA VAL A 160 -17.58 -7.13 -7.15
C VAL A 160 -17.71 -5.63 -7.40
N THR A 161 -17.52 -4.84 -6.34
CA THR A 161 -17.47 -3.38 -6.45
C THR A 161 -16.03 -2.92 -6.61
N LEU A 162 -15.78 -2.14 -7.65
CA LEU A 162 -14.45 -1.61 -7.95
C LEU A 162 -14.27 -0.26 -7.26
N LEU A 163 -13.28 -0.18 -6.36
CA LEU A 163 -12.95 1.05 -5.65
C LEU A 163 -11.65 1.62 -6.20
N LYS A 164 -11.64 2.93 -6.47
CA LYS A 164 -10.42 3.63 -6.88
C LYS A 164 -9.70 4.12 -5.64
N ASN A 165 -8.42 3.78 -5.51
CA ASN A 165 -7.59 4.23 -4.39
C ASN A 165 -7.62 5.76 -4.19
N LEU A 166 -7.57 6.57 -5.26
CA LEU A 166 -7.64 8.03 -5.15
C LEU A 166 -8.99 8.54 -4.60
N ALA A 167 -10.07 7.80 -4.82
CA ALA A 167 -11.36 8.15 -4.23
C ALA A 167 -11.34 7.93 -2.71
N LEU A 168 -10.68 6.87 -2.21
CA LEU A 168 -10.42 6.70 -0.76
C LEU A 168 -9.57 7.86 -0.20
N ALA A 169 -8.50 8.23 -0.89
CA ALA A 169 -7.64 9.36 -0.51
C ALA A 169 -8.41 10.69 -0.45
N TYR A 170 -9.34 10.89 -1.38
CA TYR A 170 -10.20 12.07 -1.40
C TYR A 170 -11.10 12.17 -0.16
N VAL A 171 -11.78 11.08 0.20
CA VAL A 171 -12.65 11.07 1.38
C VAL A 171 -11.82 11.31 2.66
N LEU A 172 -10.63 10.71 2.74
CA LEU A 172 -9.69 10.91 3.86
C LEU A 172 -9.28 12.38 4.02
N VAL A 173 -8.93 13.07 2.92
CA VAL A 173 -8.53 14.49 2.95
C VAL A 173 -9.68 15.40 3.38
N ASN A 174 -10.91 15.04 3.01
CA ASN A 174 -12.11 15.78 3.40
C ASN A 174 -12.57 15.52 4.84
N GLY A 175 -11.88 14.63 5.57
CA GLY A 175 -12.11 14.39 7.00
C GLY A 175 -13.49 13.82 7.34
N ARG A 176 -14.24 13.33 6.34
CA ARG A 176 -15.55 12.71 6.57
C ARG A 176 -15.35 11.26 6.97
N LYS A 177 -15.90 10.91 8.13
CA LYS A 177 -16.09 9.51 8.53
C LYS A 177 -17.43 9.04 8.02
N VAL A 178 -17.49 7.79 7.57
CA VAL A 178 -18.70 7.13 7.11
C VAL A 178 -19.27 6.27 8.23
N LYS A 179 -20.59 6.09 8.25
CA LYS A 179 -21.31 5.37 9.31
C LYS A 179 -21.37 3.86 9.09
N GLY A 180 -20.94 3.38 7.92
CA GLY A 180 -20.99 1.96 7.57
C GLY A 180 -20.34 1.65 6.24
N LEU A 181 -20.25 0.36 5.91
CA LEU A 181 -19.65 -0.13 4.67
C LEU A 181 -20.48 0.30 3.46
N ARG A 182 -21.82 0.26 3.56
CA ARG A 182 -22.69 0.73 2.49
C ARG A 182 -22.42 2.18 2.09
N GLU A 183 -22.30 3.05 3.07
CA GLU A 183 -22.05 4.49 2.85
C GLU A 183 -20.66 4.68 2.24
N LEU A 184 -19.63 4.01 2.77
CA LEU A 184 -18.29 4.01 2.20
C LEU A 184 -18.31 3.63 0.71
N VAL A 185 -18.95 2.51 0.38
CA VAL A 185 -19.01 2.00 -0.99
C VAL A 185 -19.74 2.99 -1.89
N HIS A 186 -20.85 3.56 -1.42
CA HIS A 186 -21.62 4.54 -2.18
C HIS A 186 -20.81 5.83 -2.44
N GLU A 187 -20.21 6.41 -1.40
CA GLU A 187 -19.41 7.63 -1.54
C GLU A 187 -18.23 7.42 -2.49
N VAL A 188 -17.42 6.39 -2.26
CA VAL A 188 -16.21 6.14 -3.05
C VAL A 188 -16.54 5.83 -4.51
N SER A 189 -17.65 5.15 -4.78
CA SER A 189 -18.05 4.75 -6.15
C SER A 189 -18.67 5.87 -6.98
N THR A 190 -19.17 6.94 -6.35
CA THR A 190 -19.87 8.04 -7.04
C THR A 190 -18.98 9.26 -7.33
N LEU A 191 -17.74 9.27 -6.83
CA LEU A 191 -16.83 10.39 -6.99
C LEU A 191 -16.31 10.56 -8.42
N ASP A 192 -16.33 11.82 -8.89
CA ASP A 192 -15.66 12.24 -10.12
C ASP A 192 -14.13 12.30 -9.94
N ILE A 193 -13.40 11.52 -10.74
CA ILE A 193 -11.95 11.36 -10.64
C ILE A 193 -11.20 12.68 -10.94
N GLY A 194 -11.74 13.51 -11.84
CA GLY A 194 -11.10 14.76 -12.25
C GLY A 194 -10.98 15.75 -11.09
N THR A 195 -12.05 15.87 -10.32
CA THR A 195 -12.11 16.69 -9.11
C THR A 195 -11.25 16.12 -7.99
N VAL A 196 -11.33 14.79 -7.78
CA VAL A 196 -10.56 14.04 -6.78
C VAL A 196 -9.06 14.31 -6.88
N HIS A 197 -8.50 14.22 -8.08
CA HIS A 197 -7.05 14.34 -8.26
C HIS A 197 -6.51 15.72 -7.89
N LYS A 198 -7.27 16.80 -8.12
CA LYS A 198 -6.82 18.18 -7.82
C LYS A 198 -6.71 18.42 -6.32
N GLU A 199 -7.69 17.96 -5.54
CA GLU A 199 -7.73 18.19 -4.09
C GLU A 199 -6.69 17.37 -3.35
N VAL A 200 -6.56 16.08 -3.67
CA VAL A 200 -5.55 15.21 -3.07
C VAL A 200 -4.13 15.73 -3.37
N LYS A 201 -3.87 16.14 -4.61
CA LYS A 201 -2.59 16.76 -5.00
C LYS A 201 -2.27 18.02 -4.20
N ARG A 202 -3.26 18.85 -3.91
CA ARG A 202 -3.08 20.07 -3.09
C ARG A 202 -2.70 19.71 -1.65
N ALA A 203 -3.37 18.70 -1.07
CA ALA A 203 -3.07 18.24 0.28
C ALA A 203 -1.66 17.65 0.40
N VAL A 204 -1.24 16.81 -0.56
CA VAL A 204 0.11 16.22 -0.62
C VAL A 204 1.19 17.30 -0.66
N ARG A 205 1.04 18.31 -1.54
CA ARG A 205 2.05 19.37 -1.68
C ARG A 205 2.33 20.10 -0.37
N ARG A 206 1.27 20.39 0.39
CA ARG A 206 1.37 21.05 1.69
C ARG A 206 2.19 20.22 2.70
N ILE A 207 1.87 18.93 2.84
CA ILE A 207 2.57 18.02 3.77
C ILE A 207 4.06 17.89 3.41
N LEU A 208 4.37 17.78 2.12
CA LEU A 208 5.76 17.69 1.66
C LEU A 208 6.54 19.00 1.83
N SER A 209 5.89 20.16 1.66
CA SER A 209 6.54 21.48 1.82
C SER A 209 6.81 21.87 3.27
N GLU A 210 6.01 21.37 4.22
CA GLU A 210 6.13 21.73 5.64
C GLU A 210 7.32 21.04 6.34
N ASN A 211 7.93 20.02 5.72
CA ASN A 211 8.93 19.15 6.37
C ASN A 211 10.34 19.23 5.75
N SER A 212 10.61 20.18 4.86
CA SER A 212 11.94 20.35 4.24
C SER A 212 12.92 21.07 5.18
N SER A 213 13.37 20.40 6.25
CA SER A 213 14.57 20.82 6.98
C SER A 213 15.31 19.64 7.64
N ASN A 214 16.65 19.67 7.52
CA ASN A 214 17.69 18.81 8.12
C ASN A 214 18.10 17.50 7.41
N SER A 215 19.15 17.60 6.60
CA SER A 215 19.83 16.46 5.97
C SER A 215 21.31 16.36 6.40
N ASN A 216 21.63 15.45 7.32
CA ASN A 216 23.04 15.16 7.65
C ASN A 216 23.37 13.72 8.07
N LYS A 217 22.39 12.86 8.41
CA LYS A 217 22.65 11.48 8.84
C LYS A 217 22.76 10.46 7.69
N VAL A 218 21.84 10.49 6.74
CA VAL A 218 21.81 9.52 5.62
C VAL A 218 22.95 9.79 4.64
N ARG A 219 23.26 11.05 4.34
CA ARG A 219 24.44 11.46 3.55
C ARG A 219 25.76 10.89 4.11
N LYS A 220 25.95 10.94 5.44
CA LYS A 220 27.16 10.42 6.12
C LYS A 220 27.30 8.90 6.07
N ILE A 221 26.19 8.16 5.97
CA ILE A 221 26.19 6.70 5.80
C ILE A 221 26.58 6.35 4.34
N LEU A 222 26.11 7.15 3.37
CA LEU A 222 26.35 6.95 1.94
C LEU A 222 27.80 7.29 1.50
N GLU A 223 28.46 8.24 2.16
CA GLU A 223 29.83 8.67 1.83
C GLU A 223 30.92 7.61 2.17
N ARG A 224 30.58 6.51 2.85
CA ARG A 224 31.56 5.49 3.30
C ARG A 224 31.82 4.35 2.31
N CYS A 225 31.18 4.31 1.16
CA CYS A 225 31.20 3.16 0.25
C CYS A 225 32.18 3.33 -0.94
N LYS A 226 33.35 2.67 -0.89
CA LYS A 226 34.35 2.66 -1.99
C LYS A 226 33.93 1.74 -3.15
N LEU A 227 34.23 2.13 -4.40
CA LEU A 227 33.86 1.45 -5.66
C LEU A 227 34.28 -0.03 -5.71
N CYS A 228 33.34 -0.90 -6.09
CA CYS A 228 33.58 -2.31 -6.44
C CYS A 228 33.01 -2.54 -7.85
N THR A 229 33.48 -3.56 -8.58
CA THR A 229 33.09 -3.88 -9.97
C THR A 229 32.30 -5.20 -10.07
N SER A 230 31.65 -5.63 -8.98
CA SER A 230 30.85 -6.87 -8.88
C SER A 230 29.34 -6.59 -8.81
N TRP A 231 28.52 -7.64 -8.82
CA TRP A 231 27.07 -7.57 -8.52
C TRP A 231 26.76 -6.83 -7.21
N SER A 232 27.62 -6.99 -6.19
CA SER A 232 27.55 -6.24 -4.93
C SER A 232 27.57 -4.72 -5.13
N ALA A 233 28.31 -4.23 -6.13
CA ALA A 233 28.37 -2.81 -6.45
C ALA A 233 27.11 -2.29 -7.12
N ILE A 234 26.53 -3.09 -8.02
CA ILE A 234 25.26 -2.77 -8.67
C ILE A 234 24.17 -2.65 -7.61
N TYR A 235 24.04 -3.65 -6.72
CA TYR A 235 23.06 -3.61 -5.64
C TYR A 235 23.25 -2.44 -4.69
N ARG A 236 24.50 -2.12 -4.36
CA ARG A 236 24.79 -0.95 -3.53
C ARG A 236 24.33 0.34 -4.21
N ILE A 237 24.73 0.57 -5.46
CA ILE A 237 24.35 1.78 -6.21
C ILE A 237 22.82 1.92 -6.29
N VAL A 238 22.12 0.82 -6.58
CA VAL A 238 20.65 0.80 -6.66
C VAL A 238 20.02 1.08 -5.29
N SER A 239 20.49 0.43 -4.23
CA SER A 239 20.00 0.63 -2.86
C SER A 239 20.21 2.07 -2.40
N GLU A 240 21.39 2.65 -2.67
CA GLU A 240 21.68 4.05 -2.38
C GLU A 240 20.75 5.00 -3.13
N ALA A 241 20.49 4.73 -4.42
CA ALA A 241 19.55 5.53 -5.21
C ALA A 241 18.11 5.43 -4.66
N LEU A 242 17.67 4.24 -4.24
CA LEU A 242 16.35 4.03 -3.64
C LEU A 242 16.22 4.74 -2.28
N ILE A 243 17.22 4.65 -1.40
CA ILE A 243 17.23 5.36 -0.11
C ILE A 243 17.21 6.88 -0.33
N ARG A 244 18.01 7.39 -1.27
CA ARG A 244 17.98 8.84 -1.63
C ARG A 244 16.62 9.27 -2.13
N LYS A 245 15.95 8.44 -2.96
CA LYS A 245 14.57 8.70 -3.41
C LYS A 245 13.56 8.62 -2.26
N ALA A 246 13.78 7.72 -1.29
CA ALA A 246 12.95 7.56 -0.11
C ALA A 246 13.09 8.71 0.89
N GLN A 247 14.25 9.38 0.92
CA GLN A 247 14.62 10.32 1.97
C GLN A 247 13.54 11.37 2.31
N PRO A 248 12.95 12.10 1.33
CA PRO A 248 11.92 13.10 1.64
C PRO A 248 10.64 12.49 2.24
N TYR A 249 10.34 11.25 1.87
CA TYR A 249 9.16 10.51 2.35
C TYR A 249 9.41 9.90 3.74
N LEU A 250 10.65 9.49 4.02
CA LEU A 250 11.05 9.01 5.35
C LEU A 250 11.00 10.14 6.38
N GLU A 251 11.47 11.33 6.02
CA GLU A 251 11.44 12.53 6.86
C GLU A 251 10.01 12.94 7.23
N THR A 252 9.06 12.70 6.33
CA THR A 252 7.63 12.97 6.54
C THR A 252 6.88 11.82 7.21
N GLY A 253 7.57 10.71 7.54
CA GLY A 253 6.99 9.53 8.19
C GLY A 253 5.98 8.80 7.32
N LEU A 254 6.15 8.86 6.00
CA LEU A 254 5.27 8.25 5.00
C LEU A 254 5.63 6.77 4.80
N LEU A 255 4.60 5.93 4.64
CA LEU A 255 4.74 4.49 4.46
C LEU A 255 5.42 4.17 3.13
N PHE A 256 5.13 4.96 2.09
CA PHE A 256 5.78 4.87 0.79
C PHE A 256 7.30 5.01 0.90
N GLY A 257 7.78 5.94 1.74
CA GLY A 257 9.21 6.07 2.05
C GLY A 257 9.78 4.83 2.71
N LYS A 258 9.04 4.27 3.68
CA LYS A 258 9.43 3.04 4.41
C LYS A 258 9.47 1.81 3.51
N THR A 259 8.58 1.72 2.54
CA THR A 259 8.61 0.69 1.49
C THR A 259 9.89 0.78 0.69
N LEU A 260 10.25 1.96 0.17
CA LEU A 260 11.47 2.16 -0.61
C LEU A 260 12.75 1.87 0.19
N GLU A 261 12.78 2.29 1.46
CA GLU A 261 13.87 1.96 2.39
C GLU A 261 14.02 0.44 2.58
N SER A 262 12.91 -0.27 2.79
CA SER A 262 12.90 -1.72 2.98
C SER A 262 13.41 -2.46 1.75
N ILE A 263 13.01 -2.04 0.55
CA ILE A 263 13.46 -2.62 -0.72
C ILE A 263 14.97 -2.43 -0.89
N ALA A 264 15.50 -1.25 -0.58
CA ALA A 264 16.93 -1.01 -0.61
C ALA A 264 17.71 -1.87 0.39
N LEU A 265 17.16 -2.10 1.58
CA LEU A 265 17.78 -2.99 2.58
C LEU A 265 17.80 -4.45 2.11
N ILE A 266 16.73 -4.94 1.47
CA ILE A 266 16.68 -6.29 0.89
C ILE A 266 17.77 -6.47 -0.16
N LEU A 267 17.87 -5.51 -1.09
CA LEU A 267 18.86 -5.55 -2.17
C LEU A 267 20.31 -5.47 -1.66
N SER A 268 20.55 -4.84 -0.50
CA SER A 268 21.91 -4.66 0.04
C SER A 268 22.39 -5.78 0.98
N THR A 269 21.49 -6.48 1.68
CA THR A 269 21.87 -7.46 2.73
C THR A 269 22.18 -8.85 2.20
N GLN A 270 21.45 -9.35 1.19
CA GLN A 270 21.57 -10.72 0.68
C GLN A 270 22.92 -11.05 0.04
N TYR A 271 23.74 -10.05 -0.32
CA TYR A 271 25.07 -10.26 -0.93
C TYR A 271 26.25 -10.03 0.03
N THR A 272 25.98 -9.78 1.31
CA THR A 272 27.01 -9.78 2.37
C THR A 272 27.16 -11.13 3.06
N SER A 273 26.36 -12.12 2.65
CA SER A 273 26.24 -13.45 3.29
C SER A 273 26.82 -14.60 2.46
N ASN A 274 27.48 -14.32 1.34
CA ASN A 274 28.27 -15.25 0.52
C ASN A 274 29.71 -14.76 0.43
#